data_AF-A0A8T5BH89-F1
#
_entry.id   AF-A0A8T5BH89-F1
#
_cell.length_a   1.000
_cell.length_b   1.000
_cell.length_c   1.000
_cell.angle_alpha   90.00
_cell.angle_beta   90.00
_cell.angle_gamma   90.00
#
_symmetry.space_group_name_H-M   'P 1'
#
loop_
_entity.id
_entity.type
_entity.pdbx_description
1 polymer ?
#
loop_
_entity_poly.entity_id
_entity_poly.type
_entity_poly.pdbx_seq_one_letter_code
_entity_poly.pdbx_strand_id
1 'polypeptide(L)' 'MSNISRKTIIVDENLSKIIGVSEGTLVSYSEIAKGIHEYIKMHNLKKKIEKKRLKFCFKCGVQIPEKAVYCDFCGAKQ' A
#
# COMPACT_ATOMS: atom_id res chain seq x y z
N MET A 1 11.93 -7.28 22.38
CA MET A 1 12.83 -6.46 21.54
C MET A 1 13.40 -7.38 20.47
N SER A 2 12.84 -7.32 19.27
CA SER A 2 13.08 -8.34 18.23
C SER A 2 14.46 -8.15 17.61
N ASN A 3 15.30 -9.19 17.75
CA ASN A 3 16.64 -9.31 17.18
C ASN A 3 16.58 -9.47 15.65
N ILE A 4 16.28 -8.38 14.94
CA ILE A 4 16.48 -8.32 13.49
C ILE A 4 17.98 -8.14 13.28
N SER A 5 18.65 -9.22 12.91
CA SER A 5 20.02 -9.17 12.40
C SER A 5 20.10 -8.07 11.35
N ARG A 6 21.00 -7.08 11.55
CA ARG A 6 21.26 -6.03 10.56
C ARG A 6 21.90 -6.64 9.32
N LYS A 7 21.12 -7.36 8.52
CA LYS A 7 21.57 -7.87 7.23
C LYS A 7 21.86 -6.67 6.34
N THR A 8 23.14 -6.47 6.06
CA THR A 8 23.62 -5.54 5.05
C THR A 8 23.67 -6.28 3.72
N ILE A 9 23.24 -5.59 2.65
CA ILE A 9 23.14 -6.11 1.29
C ILE A 9 24.02 -5.21 0.43
N ILE A 10 24.77 -5.81 -0.49
CA ILE A 10 25.55 -5.07 -1.49
C ILE A 10 24.60 -4.63 -2.61
N VAL A 11 24.64 -3.36 -2.97
CA VAL A 11 23.81 -2.78 -4.03
C VAL A 11 24.31 -3.23 -5.40
N ASP A 12 23.40 -3.81 -6.19
CA ASP A 12 23.62 -4.12 -7.61
C ASP A 12 23.18 -2.96 -8.52
N GLU A 13 23.42 -3.08 -9.83
CA GLU A 13 23.06 -2.05 -10.83
C GLU A 13 21.56 -1.70 -10.81
N ASN A 14 20.68 -2.70 -10.69
CA ASN A 14 19.23 -2.46 -10.74
C ASN A 14 18.74 -1.77 -9.48
N LEU A 15 19.23 -2.21 -8.33
CA LEU A 15 18.91 -1.61 -7.05
C LEU A 15 19.45 -0.18 -7.01
N SER A 16 20.67 0.06 -7.47
CA SER A 16 21.28 1.39 -7.62
C SER A 16 20.36 2.37 -8.36
N LYS A 17 19.79 1.96 -9.50
CA LYS A 17 18.85 2.77 -10.29
C LYS A 17 17.55 3.09 -9.53
N ILE A 18 17.09 2.21 -8.65
CA ILE A 18 15.82 2.36 -7.91
C ILE A 18 16.00 3.21 -6.65
N ILE A 19 17.04 2.94 -5.85
CA ILE A 19 17.26 3.60 -4.57
C ILE A 19 18.18 4.84 -4.65
N GLY A 20 18.84 5.06 -5.80
CA GLY A 20 19.72 6.20 -6.02
C GLY A 20 21.06 6.14 -5.29
N VAL A 21 21.54 4.94 -4.95
CA VAL A 21 22.79 4.70 -4.22
C VAL A 21 23.81 4.05 -5.16
N SER A 22 25.09 4.38 -5.03
CA SER A 22 26.16 3.79 -5.85
C SER A 22 26.21 2.26 -5.75
N GLU A 23 26.52 1.62 -6.87
CA GLU A 23 26.79 0.17 -6.93
C GLU A 23 27.93 -0.21 -5.98
N GLY A 24 27.84 -1.40 -5.37
CA GLY A 24 28.83 -1.89 -4.41
C GLY A 24 28.68 -1.32 -2.99
N THR A 25 27.78 -0.36 -2.77
CA THR A 25 27.51 0.18 -1.42
C THR A 25 26.81 -0.85 -0.56
N LEU A 26 27.13 -0.89 0.74
CA LEU A 26 26.43 -1.71 1.71
C LEU A 26 25.22 -0.95 2.27
N VAL A 27 24.03 -1.49 2.05
CA VAL A 27 22.77 -0.92 2.55
C VAL A 27 22.04 -1.89 3.46
N SER A 28 21.34 -1.34 4.45
CA SER A 28 20.44 -2.06 5.32
C SER A 28 19.08 -2.30 4.65
N TYR A 29 18.37 -3.31 5.12
CA TYR A 29 16.99 -3.58 4.67
C TYR A 29 16.07 -2.34 4.79
N SER A 30 16.23 -1.54 5.85
CA SER A 30 15.46 -0.32 6.05
C SER A 30 15.72 0.76 5.00
N GLU A 31 16.95 0.89 4.53
CA GLU A 31 17.32 1.85 3.49
C GLU A 31 16.71 1.44 2.15
N ILE A 32 16.79 0.14 1.82
CA ILE A 32 16.14 -0.43 0.64
C ILE A 32 14.64 -0.18 0.68
N ALA A 33 13.99 -0.47 1.81
CA ALA A 33 12.54 -0.27 1.97
C ALA A 33 12.14 1.21 1.80
N LYS A 34 12.95 2.14 2.32
CA LYS A 34 12.72 3.59 2.13
C LYS A 34 12.87 3.98 0.67
N GLY A 35 13.97 3.61 0.02
CA GLY A 35 14.25 3.95 -1.38
C GLY A 35 13.17 3.40 -2.33
N ILE A 36 12.75 2.13 -2.15
CA ILE A 36 11.66 1.55 -2.94
C ILE A 36 10.34 2.31 -2.71
N HIS A 37 10.03 2.68 -1.47
CA HIS A 37 8.82 3.46 -1.18
C HIS A 37 8.86 4.85 -1.82
N GLU A 38 10.01 5.50 -1.86
CA GLU A 38 10.21 6.78 -2.54
C GLU A 38 10.07 6.62 -4.05
N TYR A 39 10.73 5.62 -4.64
CA TYR A 39 10.62 5.28 -6.06
C TYR A 39 9.16 5.04 -6.49
N ILE A 40 8.41 4.23 -5.73
CA ILE A 40 6.99 3.96 -6.01
C ILE A 40 6.14 5.25 -5.97
N LYS A 41 6.43 6.16 -5.04
CA LYS A 41 5.72 7.45 -4.95
C LYS A 41 6.08 8.35 -6.11
N MET A 42 7.36 8.50 -6.42
CA MET A 42 7.86 9.36 -7.50
C MET A 42 7.31 8.93 -8.87
N HIS A 43 7.25 7.62 -9.11
CA HIS A 43 6.76 7.06 -10.38
C HIS A 43 5.26 6.79 -10.40
N ASN A 44 4.49 7.21 -9.38
CA ASN A 44 3.05 6.97 -9.27
C ASN A 44 2.63 5.50 -9.47
N LEU A 45 3.48 4.54 -9.08
CA LEU A 45 3.26 3.10 -9.25
C LEU A 45 2.28 2.50 -8.21
N LYS A 46 1.75 3.33 -7.30
CA LYS A 46 0.74 2.89 -6.34
C LYS A 46 -0.54 2.52 -7.08
N LYS A 47 -0.93 1.25 -6.98
CA LYS A 47 -2.25 0.79 -7.40
C LYS A 47 -3.30 1.63 -6.68
N LYS A 48 -4.06 2.45 -7.42
CA LYS A 48 -5.25 3.11 -6.92
C LYS A 48 -6.29 2.03 -6.65
N ILE A 49 -6.24 1.42 -5.48
CA ILE A 49 -7.36 0.64 -4.98
C ILE A 49 -8.42 1.69 -4.67
N GLU A 50 -9.38 1.87 -5.57
CA GLU A 50 -10.57 2.64 -5.26
C GLU A 50 -11.21 1.98 -4.04
N LYS A 51 -11.01 2.60 -2.86
CA LYS A 51 -11.69 2.18 -1.65
C LYS A 51 -13.16 2.44 -1.90
N LYS A 52 -13.89 1.41 -2.34
CA LYS A 52 -15.34 1.42 -2.36
C LYS A 52 -15.77 1.68 -0.92
N ARG A 53 -16.20 2.90 -0.64
CA ARG A 53 -16.75 3.24 0.66
C ARG A 53 -18.06 2.48 0.78
N LEU A 54 -18.17 1.71 1.84
CA LEU A 54 -19.31 0.85 2.13
C LEU A 54 -19.97 1.36 3.43
N LYS A 55 -21.30 1.32 3.48
CA LYS A 55 -22.09 1.57 4.69
C LYS A 55 -22.93 0.34 5.02
N PHE A 56 -23.48 0.28 6.22
CA PHE A 56 -24.41 -0.77 6.61
C PHE A 56 -25.84 -0.29 6.52
N CYS A 57 -26.74 -1.18 6.10
CA CYS A 57 -28.16 -0.88 6.05
C CYS A 57 -28.71 -0.72 7.48
N PHE A 58 -29.38 0.40 7.78
CA PHE A 58 -29.95 0.61 9.14
C PHE A 58 -31.09 -0.36 9.49
N LYS A 59 -31.73 -0.98 8.48
CA LYS A 59 -32.87 -1.89 8.69
C LYS A 59 -32.44 -3.35 8.78
N CYS A 60 -31.59 -3.82 7.87
CA CYS A 60 -31.23 -5.25 7.77
C CYS A 60 -29.74 -5.55 8.04
N GLY A 61 -28.90 -4.53 8.25
CA GLY A 61 -27.49 -4.72 8.59
C GLY A 61 -26.58 -5.19 7.44
N VAL A 62 -27.09 -5.34 6.21
CA VAL A 62 -26.27 -5.74 5.07
C VAL A 62 -25.32 -4.62 4.65
N GLN A 63 -24.14 -4.99 4.16
CA GLN A 63 -23.17 -4.02 3.64
C GLN A 63 -23.58 -3.58 2.23
N ILE A 64 -23.73 -2.28 2.05
CA ILE A 64 -24.14 -1.63 0.80
C ILE A 64 -23.13 -0.55 0.40
N PRO A 65 -23.04 -0.17 -0.88
CA PRO A 65 -22.25 0.99 -1.30
C PRO A 65 -22.67 2.26 -0.55
N GLU A 66 -21.71 3.12 -0.17
CA GLU A 66 -21.99 4.38 0.54
C GLU A 66 -22.97 5.26 -0.25
N LYS A 67 -22.86 5.24 -1.59
CA LYS A 67 -23.72 5.99 -2.52
C LYS A 67 -25.09 5.33 -2.78
N ALA A 68 -25.39 4.17 -2.19
CA ALA A 68 -26.66 3.51 -2.39
C ALA A 68 -27.79 4.28 -1.68
N VAL A 69 -28.83 4.65 -2.44
CA VAL A 69 -30.03 5.34 -1.94
C VAL A 69 -31.03 4.37 -1.32
N TYR A 70 -31.03 3.12 -1.81
CA TYR A 70 -31.88 2.04 -1.33
C TYR A 70 -31.04 0.80 -1.04
N CYS A 71 -31.50 -0.03 -0.13
CA CYS A 71 -30.89 -1.33 0.14
C CYS A 71 -31.39 -2.36 -0.88
N ASP A 72 -30.47 -2.96 -1.64
CA ASP A 72 -30.80 -3.99 -2.65
C ASP A 72 -31.39 -5.27 -2.03
N PHE A 73 -31.18 -5.49 -0.72
CA PHE A 73 -31.68 -6.67 -0.02
C PHE A 73 -33.07 -6.47 0.59
N CYS A 74 -33.33 -5.32 1.22
CA CYS A 74 -34.56 -5.10 1.99
C CYS A 74 -35.44 -3.95 1.48
N GLY A 75 -35.03 -3.24 0.43
CA GLY A 75 -35.76 -2.14 -0.20
C GLY A 75 -35.86 -0.85 0.64
N ALA A 76 -35.31 -0.81 1.86
CA ALA A 76 -35.34 0.38 2.69
C ALA A 76 -34.46 1.49 2.10
N LYS A 77 -34.96 2.74 2.10
CA LYS A 77 -34.15 3.94 1.81
C LYS A 77 -33.01 4.07 2.82
N GLN A 78 -31.83 4.54 2.44
CA GLN A 78 -30.57 4.50 3.21
C GLN A 78 -29.92 5.87 3.44
#